data_AF-A0A377LSD3-F1
#
_entry.id   AF-A0A377LSD3-F1
#
_cell.length_a   1.000
_cell.length_b   1.000
_cell.length_c   1.000
_cell.angle_alpha   90.00
_cell.angle_beta   90.00
_cell.angle_gamma   90.00
#
_symmetry.space_group_name_H-M   'P 1'
#
loop_
_entity.id
_entity.type
_entity.pdbx_description
1 polymer ?
#
loop_
_entity_poly.entity_id
_entity_poly.type
_entity_poly.pdbx_seq_one_letter_code
_entity_poly.pdbx_strand_id
1 'polypeptide(L)'
;MQLGCLGLGVVRAGQTAVLGGTFWQQVVNLPQVRTDPEMNIRVNPHVIPGMAQAESISFFTGLTMRWFRDAFCAEEKLIAERMGMDTYSLLEEMASRVPAGSHGVMPIFSDAMHFKQWYHAAPSFINLSIDPEKCNKATLFRALEENAAIVSACNLAQISRFSGVNFESLVFAGGGSKGRYGARF
;
A
#
# COMPACT_ATOMS: atom_id res chain seq x y z
N MET A 1 -4.15 -15.52 -3.04
CA MET A 1 -4.82 -14.21 -3.14
C MET A 1 -6.32 -14.38 -3.43
N GLN A 2 -6.68 -15.15 -4.45
CA GLN A 2 -8.02 -15.36 -4.98
C GLN A 2 -9.04 -15.91 -3.94
N LEU A 3 -8.63 -16.87 -3.11
CA LEU A 3 -9.46 -17.34 -1.98
C LEU A 3 -9.66 -16.26 -0.91
N GLY A 4 -8.69 -15.36 -0.74
CA GLY A 4 -8.84 -14.18 0.12
C GLY A 4 -9.89 -13.22 -0.43
N CYS A 5 -9.87 -12.93 -1.74
CA CYS A 5 -10.92 -12.14 -2.40
C CYS A 5 -12.31 -12.77 -2.23
N LEU A 6 -12.42 -14.10 -2.34
CA LEU A 6 -13.65 -14.83 -2.05
C LEU A 6 -14.14 -14.58 -0.61
N GLY A 7 -13.25 -14.72 0.38
CA GLY A 7 -13.58 -14.48 1.79
C GLY A 7 -13.96 -13.03 2.11
N LEU A 8 -13.49 -12.08 1.31
CA LEU A 8 -13.81 -10.65 1.41
C LEU A 8 -15.08 -10.26 0.62
N GLY A 9 -15.73 -11.19 -0.08
CA GLY A 9 -16.91 -10.92 -0.90
C GLY A 9 -16.61 -10.21 -2.23
N VAL A 10 -15.34 -10.20 -2.66
CA VAL A 10 -14.86 -9.59 -3.91
C VAL A 10 -14.98 -10.64 -5.03
N VAL A 11 -16.22 -10.91 -5.45
CA VAL A 11 -16.58 -12.06 -6.32
C VAL A 11 -17.37 -11.67 -7.58
N ARG A 12 -17.61 -10.38 -7.81
CA ARG A 12 -18.31 -9.84 -8.98
C ARG A 12 -17.34 -9.00 -9.82
N ALA A 13 -17.60 -8.95 -11.13
CA ALA A 13 -16.86 -8.08 -12.04
C ALA A 13 -16.93 -6.62 -11.60
N GLY A 14 -15.84 -5.89 -11.79
CA GLY A 14 -15.70 -4.48 -11.38
C GLY A 14 -15.36 -4.27 -9.90
N GLN A 15 -15.52 -5.30 -9.04
CA GLN A 15 -15.09 -5.18 -7.64
C GLN A 15 -13.57 -5.17 -7.54
N THR A 16 -13.07 -4.39 -6.59
CA THR A 16 -11.63 -4.21 -6.35
C THR A 16 -11.29 -4.35 -4.87
N ALA A 17 -10.07 -4.80 -4.61
CA ALA A 17 -9.52 -4.86 -3.27
C ALA A 17 -8.06 -4.41 -3.24
N VAL A 18 -7.64 -3.89 -2.09
CA VAL A 18 -6.24 -3.63 -1.75
C VAL A 18 -5.88 -4.50 -0.55
N LEU A 19 -4.87 -5.34 -0.71
CA LEU A 19 -4.42 -6.27 0.32
C LEU A 19 -3.09 -5.75 0.89
N GLY A 20 -3.14 -5.13 2.07
CA GLY A 20 -2.00 -4.54 2.76
C GLY A 20 -1.16 -5.56 3.51
N GLY A 21 -0.45 -6.44 2.80
CA GLY A 21 0.47 -7.43 3.38
C GLY A 21 1.93 -6.95 3.45
N THR A 22 2.87 -7.90 3.50
CA THR A 22 4.31 -7.62 3.32
C THR A 22 4.57 -6.92 1.98
N PHE A 23 3.89 -7.39 0.94
CA PHE A 23 3.70 -6.72 -0.34
C PHE A 23 2.25 -6.28 -0.43
N TRP A 24 2.02 -5.09 -0.94
CA TRP A 24 0.65 -4.62 -1.16
C TRP A 24 0.18 -5.08 -2.53
N GLN A 25 -1.05 -5.58 -2.61
CA GLN A 25 -1.61 -6.09 -3.85
C GLN A 25 -2.90 -5.33 -4.17
N GLN A 26 -2.99 -4.78 -5.37
CA GLN A 26 -4.20 -4.18 -5.90
C GLN A 26 -4.81 -5.15 -6.89
N VAL A 27 -6.06 -5.54 -6.65
CA VAL A 27 -6.72 -6.59 -7.43
C VAL A 27 -8.07 -6.10 -7.94
N VAL A 28 -8.35 -6.33 -9.21
CA VAL A 28 -9.60 -5.92 -9.85
C VAL A 28 -10.19 -7.10 -10.61
N ASN A 29 -11.43 -7.44 -10.29
CA ASN A 29 -12.19 -8.47 -11.00
C ASN A 29 -12.57 -7.95 -12.40
N LEU A 30 -12.07 -8.63 -13.44
CA LEU A 30 -12.28 -8.21 -14.82
C LEU A 30 -13.62 -8.73 -15.36
N PRO A 31 -14.44 -7.89 -16.04
CA PRO A 31 -15.66 -8.35 -16.72
C PRO A 31 -15.34 -9.20 -17.96
N GLN A 32 -14.18 -9.00 -18.58
CA GLN A 32 -13.67 -9.77 -19.70
C GLN A 32 -12.16 -9.95 -19.54
N VAL A 33 -11.65 -11.12 -19.92
CA VAL A 33 -10.21 -11.40 -19.88
C VAL A 33 -9.51 -10.51 -20.90
N ARG A 34 -8.64 -9.63 -20.41
CA ARG A 34 -7.81 -8.73 -21.21
C ARG A 34 -6.43 -8.65 -20.57
N THR A 35 -5.39 -8.61 -21.38
CA THR A 35 -4.01 -8.43 -20.90
C THR A 35 -3.57 -6.98 -21.06
N ASP A 36 -2.71 -6.52 -20.16
CA ASP A 36 -2.07 -5.22 -20.27
C ASP A 36 -1.08 -5.20 -21.45
N PRO A 37 -1.27 -4.34 -22.46
CA PRO A 37 -0.37 -4.24 -23.61
C PRO A 37 1.07 -3.89 -23.23
N GLU A 38 1.26 -3.15 -22.13
CA GLU A 38 2.58 -2.72 -21.66
C GLU A 38 3.26 -3.79 -20.78
N MET A 39 2.56 -4.88 -20.47
CA MET A 39 3.02 -5.97 -19.61
C MET A 39 3.49 -5.48 -18.23
N ASN A 40 2.82 -4.47 -17.66
CA ASN A 40 3.04 -4.02 -16.29
C ASN A 40 2.18 -4.83 -15.32
N ILE A 41 0.91 -5.07 -15.66
CA ILE A 41 -0.07 -5.73 -14.79
C ILE A 41 -0.23 -7.21 -15.15
N ARG A 42 -0.26 -8.08 -14.14
CA ARG A 42 -0.50 -9.51 -14.32
C ARG A 42 -1.99 -9.80 -14.33
N VAL A 43 -2.40 -10.84 -15.04
CA VAL A 43 -3.80 -11.30 -15.06
C VAL A 43 -3.82 -12.76 -14.66
N ASN A 44 -4.54 -13.05 -13.58
CA ASN A 44 -4.63 -14.38 -12.99
C ASN A 44 -6.07 -14.88 -13.03
N PRO A 45 -6.30 -16.20 -13.20
CA PRO A 45 -7.63 -16.77 -13.01
C PRO A 45 -8.17 -16.50 -11.60
N HIS A 46 -9.46 -16.19 -11.49
CA HIS A 46 -10.15 -16.16 -10.21
C HIS A 46 -10.61 -17.58 -9.83
N VAL A 47 -10.84 -17.83 -8.53
CA VAL A 47 -11.55 -19.03 -8.06
C VAL A 47 -13.02 -19.10 -8.49
N ILE A 48 -13.61 -18.01 -8.98
CA ILE A 48 -14.97 -18.00 -9.53
C ILE A 48 -14.87 -18.43 -10.99
N PRO A 49 -15.60 -19.47 -11.42
CA PRO A 49 -15.54 -19.97 -12.80
C PRO A 49 -15.76 -18.86 -13.84
N GLY A 50 -14.91 -18.83 -14.87
CA GLY A 50 -15.02 -17.89 -15.99
C GLY A 50 -14.57 -16.45 -15.69
N MET A 51 -14.05 -16.16 -14.50
CA MET A 51 -13.58 -14.81 -14.13
C MET A 51 -12.05 -14.76 -14.02
N ALA A 52 -11.48 -13.59 -14.34
CA ALA A 52 -10.06 -13.29 -14.15
C ALA A 52 -9.89 -12.03 -13.29
N GLN A 53 -8.72 -11.89 -12.68
CA GLN A 53 -8.32 -10.74 -11.88
C GLN A 53 -7.09 -10.09 -12.50
N ALA A 54 -7.16 -8.78 -12.71
CA ALA A 54 -5.96 -7.96 -12.87
C ALA A 54 -5.32 -7.79 -11.49
N GLU A 55 -4.04 -8.12 -11.39
CA GLU A 55 -3.27 -8.08 -10.16
C GLU A 55 -2.02 -7.23 -10.36
N SER A 56 -1.95 -6.15 -9.58
CA SER A 56 -0.77 -5.32 -9.43
C SER A 56 -0.17 -5.50 -8.04
N ILE A 57 1.15 -5.36 -7.94
CA ILE A 57 1.90 -5.57 -6.70
C ILE A 57 2.82 -4.38 -6.46
N SER A 58 2.62 -3.70 -5.34
CA SER A 58 3.54 -2.73 -4.79
C SER A 58 4.54 -3.46 -3.88
N PHE A 59 5.79 -3.50 -4.30
CA PHE A 59 6.84 -4.20 -3.55
C PHE A 59 7.28 -3.39 -2.34
N PHE A 60 7.80 -4.09 -1.33
CA PHE A 60 8.38 -3.52 -0.11
C PHE A 60 7.46 -2.69 0.78
N THR A 61 6.22 -2.41 0.44
CA THR A 61 5.35 -1.50 1.21
C THR A 61 5.26 -1.89 2.69
N GLY A 62 4.78 -3.11 3.00
CA GLY A 62 4.74 -3.59 4.39
C GLY A 62 6.10 -3.99 4.96
N LEU A 63 7.03 -4.42 4.11
CA LEU A 63 8.40 -4.77 4.54
C LEU A 63 9.17 -3.55 5.03
N THR A 64 9.07 -2.43 4.33
CA THR A 64 9.68 -1.14 4.68
C THR A 64 9.08 -0.59 5.96
N MET A 65 7.77 -0.72 6.14
CA MET A 65 7.12 -0.36 7.42
C MET A 65 7.69 -1.16 8.60
N ARG A 66 7.90 -2.48 8.41
CA ARG A 66 8.57 -3.33 9.40
C ARG A 66 10.02 -2.92 9.63
N TRP A 67 10.78 -2.71 8.56
CA TRP A 67 12.16 -2.24 8.63
C TRP A 67 12.26 -0.93 9.41
N PHE A 68 11.41 0.06 9.13
CA PHE A 68 11.42 1.34 9.82
C PHE A 68 11.14 1.19 11.31
N ARG A 69 10.12 0.38 11.65
CA ARG A 69 9.79 0.04 13.04
C ARG A 69 10.98 -0.64 13.75
N ASP A 70 11.64 -1.57 13.07
CA ASP A 70 12.70 -2.38 13.66
C ASP A 70 14.04 -1.64 13.75
N ALA A 71 14.34 -0.74 12.82
CA ALA A 71 15.58 0.01 12.75
C ALA A 71 15.57 1.31 13.57
N PHE A 72 14.45 2.04 13.60
CA PHE A 72 14.39 3.39 14.19
C PHE A 72 13.44 3.50 15.39
N CYS A 73 12.53 2.55 15.57
CA CYS A 73 11.43 2.67 16.53
C CYS A 73 11.56 1.74 17.74
N ALA A 74 12.79 1.45 18.17
CA ALA A 74 13.05 0.57 19.32
C ALA A 74 12.45 1.10 20.63
N GLU A 75 12.49 2.41 20.85
CA GLU A 75 11.91 3.06 22.04
C GLU A 75 10.38 3.04 21.98
N GLU A 76 9.79 3.33 20.82
CA GLU A 76 8.35 3.33 20.60
C GLU A 76 7.76 1.92 20.81
N LYS A 77 8.52 0.84 20.56
CA LYS A 77 8.10 -0.52 20.93
C LYS A 77 7.89 -0.68 22.43
N LEU A 78 8.81 -0.19 23.25
CA LEU A 78 8.72 -0.25 24.71
C LEU A 78 7.58 0.62 25.24
N ILE A 79 7.38 1.79 24.63
CA ILE A 79 6.26 2.69 24.98
C ILE A 79 4.92 2.00 24.65
N ALA A 80 4.78 1.45 23.45
CA ALA A 80 3.57 0.76 23.02
C ALA A 80 3.25 -0.46 23.91
N GLU A 81 4.27 -1.23 24.31
CA GLU A 81 4.13 -2.35 25.25
C GLU A 81 3.58 -1.88 26.61
N ARG A 82 4.14 -0.79 27.17
CA ARG A 82 3.66 -0.22 28.44
C ARG A 82 2.23 0.34 28.34
N MET A 83 1.85 0.82 27.16
CA MET A 83 0.51 1.31 26.88
C MET A 83 -0.48 0.19 26.54
N GLY A 84 -0.01 -1.05 26.40
CA GLY A 84 -0.86 -2.20 26.02
C GLY A 84 -1.38 -2.10 24.59
N MET A 85 -0.65 -1.47 23.67
CA MET A 85 -1.05 -1.27 22.28
C MET A 85 0.01 -1.74 21.28
N ASP A 86 -0.37 -1.90 20.02
CA ASP A 86 0.56 -2.25 18.95
C ASP A 86 1.44 -1.04 18.56
N THR A 87 2.71 -1.28 18.25
CA THR A 87 3.66 -0.22 17.89
C THR A 87 3.23 0.56 16.65
N TYR A 88 2.62 -0.09 15.64
CA TYR A 88 2.12 0.64 14.47
C TYR A 88 0.96 1.57 14.85
N SER A 89 0.09 1.16 15.78
CA SER A 89 -0.97 2.05 16.27
C SER A 89 -0.41 3.30 16.96
N LEU A 90 0.68 3.17 17.72
CA LEU A 90 1.36 4.32 18.32
C LEU A 90 1.98 5.23 17.25
N LEU A 91 2.70 4.64 16.28
CA LEU A 91 3.31 5.40 15.17
C LEU A 91 2.25 6.11 14.31
N GLU A 92 1.10 5.48 14.06
CA GLU A 92 -0.05 6.09 13.39
C GLU A 92 -0.61 7.27 14.18
N GLU A 93 -0.73 7.16 15.50
CA GLU A 93 -1.19 8.28 16.34
C GLU A 93 -0.21 9.46 16.24
N MET A 94 1.09 9.18 16.27
CA MET A 94 2.12 10.20 16.09
C MET A 94 2.02 10.84 14.70
N ALA A 95 1.93 10.03 13.64
CA ALA A 95 1.83 10.46 12.24
C ALA A 95 0.53 11.22 11.94
N SER A 96 -0.55 10.98 12.69
CA SER A 96 -1.83 11.69 12.53
C SER A 96 -1.71 13.21 12.76
N ARG A 97 -0.68 13.64 13.52
CA ARG A 97 -0.40 15.06 13.82
C ARG A 97 0.39 15.77 12.71
N VAL A 98 1.03 15.03 11.83
CA VAL A 98 1.73 15.56 10.65
C VAL A 98 0.67 15.97 9.62
N PRO A 99 0.84 17.02 8.80
CA PRO A 99 -0.12 17.36 7.75
C PRO A 99 0.01 16.43 6.53
N ALA A 100 -1.00 16.47 5.65
CA ALA A 100 -0.95 15.75 4.37
C ALA A 100 0.25 16.20 3.53
N GLY A 101 0.88 15.24 2.85
CA GLY A 101 2.09 15.44 2.06
C GLY A 101 3.37 15.40 2.89
N SER A 102 3.30 15.08 4.19
CA SER A 102 4.47 14.81 5.06
C SER A 102 5.56 15.89 4.99
N HIS A 103 5.16 17.17 4.96
CA HIS A 103 6.05 18.33 4.77
C HIS A 103 6.93 18.27 3.50
N GLY A 104 6.52 17.52 2.48
CA GLY A 104 7.25 17.32 1.23
C GLY A 104 8.30 16.19 1.28
N VAL A 105 8.40 15.48 2.41
CA VAL A 105 9.29 14.31 2.54
C VAL A 105 8.81 13.20 1.62
N MET A 106 9.72 12.66 0.81
CA MET A 106 9.41 11.56 -0.10
C MET A 106 10.28 10.33 0.23
N PRO A 107 9.66 9.16 0.44
CA PRO A 107 10.37 7.91 0.58
C PRO A 107 10.56 7.24 -0.79
N ILE A 108 11.76 6.76 -1.06
CA ILE A 108 12.14 6.02 -2.26
C ILE A 108 12.32 4.55 -1.86
N PHE A 109 11.22 3.80 -1.74
CA PHE A 109 11.24 2.40 -1.28
C PHE A 109 10.32 1.47 -2.09
N SER A 110 9.22 2.01 -2.62
CA SER A 110 8.27 1.31 -3.48
C SER A 110 7.92 2.20 -4.66
N ASP A 111 7.63 1.58 -5.80
CA ASP A 111 7.20 2.27 -7.01
C ASP A 111 6.01 1.52 -7.62
N ALA A 112 5.32 2.19 -8.54
CA ALA A 112 4.27 1.58 -9.33
C ALA A 112 4.80 0.35 -10.08
N MET A 113 3.92 -0.62 -10.32
CA MET A 113 4.34 -1.89 -10.89
C MET A 113 4.76 -1.70 -12.36
N HIS A 114 6.02 -2.06 -12.65
CA HIS A 114 6.56 -2.13 -13.99
C HIS A 114 7.17 -3.51 -14.24
N PHE A 115 6.32 -4.51 -14.47
CA PHE A 115 6.75 -5.90 -14.51
C PHE A 115 7.77 -6.21 -15.63
N LYS A 116 7.74 -5.46 -16.73
CA LYS A 116 8.72 -5.59 -17.83
C LYS A 116 10.13 -5.09 -17.47
N GLN A 117 10.24 -4.08 -16.62
CA GLN A 117 11.51 -3.42 -16.28
C GLN A 117 11.63 -3.33 -14.77
N TRP A 118 12.17 -4.40 -14.19
CA TRP A 118 12.20 -4.57 -12.75
C TRP A 118 13.49 -4.00 -12.15
N TYR A 119 13.41 -2.79 -11.62
CA TYR A 119 14.49 -2.16 -10.86
C TYR A 119 13.96 -1.50 -9.59
N HIS A 120 14.77 -1.49 -8.55
CA HIS A 120 14.46 -0.82 -7.29
C HIS A 120 15.56 0.19 -6.99
N ALA A 121 15.17 1.44 -6.76
CA ALA A 121 16.08 2.46 -6.29
C ALA A 121 16.54 2.15 -4.86
N ALA A 122 17.71 2.68 -4.49
CA ALA A 122 18.23 2.52 -3.13
C ALA A 122 17.26 3.17 -2.12
N PRO A 123 16.80 2.41 -1.11
CA PRO A 123 15.97 2.90 -0.01
C PRO A 123 16.43 4.24 0.57
N SER A 124 15.66 5.31 0.39
CA SER A 124 16.06 6.66 0.81
C SER A 124 14.88 7.52 1.25
N PHE A 125 15.10 8.41 2.21
CA PHE A 125 14.20 9.55 2.43
C PHE A 125 14.86 10.80 1.87
N ILE A 126 14.13 11.57 1.08
CA ILE A 126 14.59 12.85 0.51
C ILE A 126 13.68 13.99 0.96
N ASN A 127 14.13 15.23 0.72
CA ASN A 127 13.46 16.47 1.11
C ASN A 127 13.28 16.65 2.63
N LEU A 128 14.22 16.14 3.42
CA LEU A 128 14.22 16.35 4.87
C LEU A 128 14.45 17.82 5.21
N SER A 129 13.57 18.37 6.05
CA SER A 129 13.73 19.73 6.57
C SER A 129 14.84 19.78 7.63
N ILE A 130 15.55 20.91 7.72
CA ILE A 130 16.48 21.18 8.83
C ILE A 130 15.75 21.59 10.12
N ASP A 131 14.45 21.91 10.01
CA ASP A 131 13.59 22.21 11.15
C ASP A 131 13.25 20.91 11.91
N PRO A 132 13.75 20.72 13.14
CA PRO A 132 13.60 19.46 13.88
C PRO A 132 12.14 19.14 14.23
N GLU A 133 11.27 20.14 14.31
CA GLU A 133 9.84 19.94 14.57
C GLU A 133 9.11 19.32 13.36
N LYS A 134 9.66 19.50 12.15
CA LYS A 134 9.09 18.97 10.89
C LYS A 134 9.76 17.69 10.42
N CYS A 135 11.00 17.44 10.84
CA CYS A 135 11.76 16.25 10.45
C CYS A 135 11.98 15.32 11.65
N ASN A 136 10.99 14.47 11.90
CA ASN A 136 11.03 13.46 12.96
C ASN A 136 10.43 12.13 12.49
N LYS A 137 10.49 11.10 13.34
CA LYS A 137 10.01 9.75 12.99
C LYS A 137 8.54 9.72 12.57
N ALA A 138 7.70 10.60 13.13
CA ALA A 138 6.28 10.69 12.77
C ALA A 138 6.12 11.15 11.31
N THR A 139 6.89 12.17 10.90
CA THR A 139 6.90 12.63 9.50
C THR A 139 7.38 11.54 8.55
N LEU A 140 8.46 10.83 8.90
CA LEU A 140 8.99 9.75 8.07
C LEU A 140 8.01 8.59 7.94
N PHE A 141 7.35 8.22 9.04
CA PHE A 141 6.35 7.15 9.05
C PHE A 141 5.13 7.53 8.20
N ARG A 142 4.62 8.77 8.35
CA ARG A 142 3.53 9.26 7.50
C ARG A 142 3.91 9.26 6.03
N ALA A 143 5.14 9.66 5.70
CA ALA A 143 5.61 9.67 4.33
C ALA A 143 5.58 8.24 3.72
N LEU A 144 5.94 7.22 4.50
CA LEU A 144 5.80 5.81 4.08
C LEU A 144 4.34 5.40 3.87
N GLU A 145 3.42 5.86 4.71
CA GLU A 145 1.98 5.57 4.58
C GLU A 145 1.40 6.23 3.33
N GLU A 146 1.70 7.51 3.11
CA GLU A 146 1.26 8.25 1.93
C GLU A 146 1.85 7.64 0.65
N ASN A 147 3.11 7.21 0.66
CA ASN A 147 3.71 6.49 -0.48
C ASN A 147 2.99 5.17 -0.78
N ALA A 148 2.66 4.38 0.25
CA ALA A 148 1.91 3.13 0.09
C ALA A 148 0.54 3.36 -0.59
N ALA A 149 -0.18 4.40 -0.14
CA ALA A 149 -1.47 4.77 -0.68
C ALA A 149 -1.36 5.28 -2.13
N ILE A 150 -0.42 6.20 -2.41
CA ILE A 150 -0.20 6.78 -3.74
C ILE A 150 0.21 5.69 -4.74
N VAL A 151 1.15 4.82 -4.39
CA VAL A 151 1.57 3.71 -5.28
C VAL A 151 0.39 2.77 -5.56
N SER A 152 -0.45 2.50 -4.56
CA SER A 152 -1.68 1.71 -4.75
C SER A 152 -2.66 2.39 -5.70
N ALA A 153 -2.86 3.71 -5.57
CA ALA A 153 -3.69 4.49 -6.47
C ALA A 153 -3.15 4.49 -7.91
N CYS A 154 -1.83 4.66 -8.09
CA CYS A 154 -1.17 4.56 -9.39
C CYS A 154 -1.39 3.19 -10.04
N ASN A 155 -1.22 2.12 -9.28
CA ASN A 155 -1.44 0.75 -9.76
C ASN A 155 -2.89 0.50 -10.16
N LEU A 156 -3.86 0.97 -9.36
CA LEU A 156 -5.28 0.91 -9.71
C LEU A 156 -5.57 1.73 -10.98
N ALA A 157 -5.01 2.93 -11.12
CA ALA A 157 -5.18 3.74 -12.32
C ALA A 157 -4.62 3.04 -13.58
N GLN A 158 -3.47 2.35 -13.47
CA GLN A 158 -2.95 1.53 -14.57
C GLN A 158 -3.94 0.41 -14.94
N ILE A 159 -4.48 -0.28 -13.93
CA ILE A 159 -5.49 -1.33 -14.16
C ILE A 159 -6.72 -0.77 -14.87
N SER A 160 -7.27 0.34 -14.39
CA SER A 160 -8.43 1.01 -14.99
C SER A 160 -8.16 1.37 -16.45
N ARG A 161 -6.98 1.93 -16.75
CA ARG A 161 -6.60 2.36 -18.09
C ARG A 161 -6.59 1.21 -19.12
N PHE A 162 -6.00 0.05 -18.80
CA PHE A 162 -5.93 -1.05 -19.77
C PHE A 162 -7.23 -1.87 -19.81
N SER A 163 -7.89 -2.06 -18.66
CA SER A 163 -9.07 -2.91 -18.55
C SER A 163 -10.37 -2.20 -18.96
N GLY A 164 -10.42 -0.87 -18.81
CA GLY A 164 -11.63 -0.04 -18.96
C GLY A 164 -12.57 -0.11 -17.74
N VAL A 165 -12.14 -0.74 -16.65
CA VAL A 165 -12.94 -0.87 -15.42
C VAL A 165 -12.77 0.39 -14.57
N ASN A 166 -13.90 0.97 -14.17
CA ASN A 166 -13.96 2.02 -13.14
C ASN A 166 -14.51 1.40 -11.85
N PHE A 167 -13.98 1.82 -10.70
CA PHE A 167 -14.38 1.32 -9.40
C PHE A 167 -14.82 2.48 -8.51
N GLU A 168 -15.98 2.33 -7.87
CA GLU A 168 -16.59 3.35 -6.99
C GLU A 168 -16.16 3.20 -5.52
N SER A 169 -15.71 2.00 -5.15
CA SER A 169 -15.28 1.66 -3.80
C SER A 169 -14.23 0.57 -3.85
N LEU A 170 -13.46 0.42 -2.78
CA LEU A 170 -12.47 -0.64 -2.64
C LEU A 170 -12.62 -1.34 -1.30
N VAL A 171 -12.30 -2.64 -1.27
CA VAL A 171 -12.16 -3.41 -0.03
C VAL A 171 -10.71 -3.36 0.41
N PHE A 172 -10.42 -2.72 1.55
CA PHE A 172 -9.07 -2.73 2.14
C PHE A 172 -8.97 -3.79 3.22
N ALA A 173 -8.03 -4.72 3.07
CA ALA A 173 -7.83 -5.84 3.99
C ALA A 173 -6.33 -6.15 4.20
N GLY A 174 -6.02 -6.97 5.19
CA GLY A 174 -4.65 -7.43 5.47
C GLY A 174 -4.05 -6.81 6.73
N GLY A 175 -2.73 -6.79 6.83
CA GLY A 175 -2.03 -6.21 7.99
C GLY A 175 -2.22 -4.69 8.06
N GLY A 176 -2.13 -4.01 6.92
CA GLY A 176 -2.30 -2.56 6.81
C GLY A 176 -3.70 -2.08 7.16
N SER A 177 -4.73 -2.93 7.07
CA SER A 177 -6.11 -2.54 7.41
C SER A 177 -6.40 -2.53 8.91
N LYS A 178 -5.43 -2.92 9.76
CA LYS A 178 -5.55 -2.77 11.22
C LYS A 178 -5.36 -1.32 11.67
N GLY A 179 -4.68 -0.53 10.86
CA GLY A 179 -4.45 0.88 11.10
C GLY A 179 -5.72 1.70 10.95
N ARG A 180 -6.04 2.53 11.95
CA ARG A 180 -7.21 3.40 11.89
C ARG A 180 -6.97 4.58 10.95
N TYR A 181 -5.72 5.01 10.82
CA TYR A 181 -5.32 6.13 9.97
C TYR A 181 -4.84 5.68 8.59
N GLY A 182 -4.17 4.53 8.49
CA GLY A 182 -3.77 3.93 7.21
C GLY A 182 -4.93 3.68 6.23
N ALA A 183 -6.16 3.48 6.72
CA ALA A 183 -7.37 3.33 5.91
C ALA A 183 -8.01 4.67 5.47
N ARG A 184 -7.51 5.82 5.95
CA ARG A 184 -8.03 7.17 5.65
C ARG A 184 -7.20 7.92 4.60
N PHE A 185 -5.98 7.46 4.32
CA PHE A 185 -5.13 7.96 3.24
C PHE A 185 -5.52 7.32 1.91
#